data_AF-A0A7J2LY41-F1
#
_entry.id   AF-A0A7J2LY41-F1
#
_cell.length_a   1.000
_cell.length_b   1.000
_cell.length_c   1.000
_cell.angle_alpha   90.00
_cell.angle_beta   90.00
_cell.angle_gamma   90.00
#
_symmetry.space_group_name_H-M   'P 1'
#
loop_
_entity.id
_entity.type
_entity.pdbx_description
1 polymer ?
#
loop_
_entity_poly.entity_id
_entity_poly.type
_entity_poly.pdbx_seq_one_letter_code
_entity_poly.pdbx_strand_id
1 'polypeptide(L)'
;MDKKPLTLAEVKSLIFERWARNQAALTPDQRRLFEYLAKFTKVKDPEVARRAVEVLVESYGLEEEDAIQLVNILPKTADELRPFLFRSYPLLDEKAYSGILETLKSLAEEKPVEVEEPAEGEAPEGGEPEGSDEETS
;
A
#
# COMPACT_ATOMS: atom_id res chain seq x y z
N MET A 1 12.15 4.13 26.29
CA MET A 1 12.16 3.48 24.98
C MET A 1 10.79 3.68 24.41
N ASP A 2 10.67 4.57 23.42
CA ASP A 2 9.41 4.81 22.74
C ASP A 2 9.14 3.63 21.82
N LYS A 3 7.94 3.06 21.94
CA LYS A 3 7.49 1.94 21.10
C LYS A 3 6.56 2.51 20.04
N LYS A 4 6.84 2.21 18.77
CA LYS A 4 5.95 2.54 17.66
C LYS A 4 5.27 1.27 17.17
N PRO A 5 3.94 1.15 17.23
CA PRO A 5 3.24 0.02 16.64
C PRO A 5 3.27 0.13 15.11
N LEU A 6 3.36 -1.02 14.43
CA LEU A 6 3.48 -1.11 12.97
C LEU A 6 2.39 -2.02 12.40
N THR A 7 1.94 -1.68 11.20
CA THR A 7 1.10 -2.54 10.37
C THR A 7 1.90 -3.75 9.85
N LEU A 8 1.20 -4.83 9.46
CA LEU A 8 1.83 -5.98 8.81
C LEU A 8 2.51 -5.58 7.49
N ALA A 9 1.98 -4.57 6.78
CA ALA A 9 2.58 -4.04 5.56
C ALA A 9 3.96 -3.42 5.82
N GLU A 10 4.06 -2.56 6.84
CA GLU A 10 5.32 -1.94 7.26
C GLU A 10 6.33 -3.00 7.75
N VAL A 11 5.88 -3.94 8.60
CA VAL A 11 6.73 -5.02 9.08
C VAL A 11 7.22 -5.88 7.90
N LYS A 12 6.34 -6.21 6.95
CA LYS A 12 6.71 -6.97 5.75
C LYS A 12 7.77 -6.25 4.94
N SER A 13 7.62 -4.95 4.71
CA SER A 13 8.60 -4.13 3.97
C SER A 13 10.00 -4.21 4.62
N LEU A 14 10.08 -3.90 5.92
CA LEU A 14 11.33 -3.92 6.69
C LEU A 14 12.00 -5.29 6.73
N ILE A 15 11.20 -6.35 6.89
CA ILE A 15 11.71 -7.72 7.01
C ILE A 15 12.13 -8.28 5.65
N PHE A 16 11.36 -8.02 4.59
CA PHE A 16 11.63 -8.58 3.27
C PHE A 16 12.88 -7.96 2.65
N GLU A 17 13.09 -6.65 2.81
CA GLU A 17 14.33 -5.97 2.39
C GLU A 17 15.57 -6.66 2.98
N ARG A 18 15.49 -7.07 4.26
CA ARG A 18 16.61 -7.68 4.97
C ARG A 18 16.81 -9.15 4.66
N TRP A 19 15.73 -9.94 4.62
CA TRP A 19 15.77 -11.40 4.68
C TRP A 19 15.59 -12.09 3.32
N ALA A 20 15.04 -11.42 2.31
CA ALA A 20 14.81 -12.04 1.00
C ALA A 20 16.11 -12.51 0.32
N ARG A 21 17.26 -11.89 0.65
CA ARG A 21 18.57 -12.19 0.07
C ARG A 21 19.14 -13.55 0.48
N ASN A 22 18.78 -14.07 1.66
CA ASN A 22 19.27 -15.38 2.12
C ASN A 22 18.29 -16.01 3.12
N GLN A 23 17.21 -16.57 2.60
CA GLN A 23 16.22 -17.25 3.43
C GLN A 23 16.75 -18.53 4.09
N ALA A 24 17.81 -19.15 3.55
CA ALA A 24 18.41 -20.36 4.12
C ALA A 24 19.08 -20.10 5.48
N ALA A 25 19.56 -18.88 5.71
CA ALA A 25 20.20 -18.46 6.96
C ALA A 25 19.22 -18.05 8.07
N LEU A 26 17.90 -18.03 7.81
CA LEU A 26 16.90 -17.65 8.80
C LEU A 26 16.71 -18.73 9.85
N THR A 27 16.59 -18.32 11.12
CA THR A 27 16.16 -19.22 12.19
C THR A 27 14.73 -19.72 11.94
N PRO A 28 14.30 -20.83 12.56
CA PRO A 28 12.94 -21.35 12.38
C PRO A 28 11.85 -20.31 12.67
N ASP A 29 12.01 -19.48 13.70
CA ASP A 29 11.03 -18.45 14.06
C ASP A 29 11.01 -17.30 13.04
N GLN A 30 12.18 -16.88 12.54
CA GLN A 30 12.27 -15.88 11.48
C GLN A 30 11.64 -16.36 10.17
N ARG A 31 11.84 -17.64 9.82
CA ARG A 31 11.21 -18.25 8.65
C ARG A 31 9.69 -18.27 8.78
N ARG A 32 9.15 -18.68 9.94
CA ARG A 32 7.70 -18.65 10.22
C ARG A 32 7.14 -17.23 10.13
N LEU A 33 7.86 -16.24 10.66
CA LEU A 33 7.45 -14.83 10.56
C LEU A 33 7.45 -14.37 9.10
N PHE A 34 8.50 -14.69 8.34
CA PHE A 34 8.60 -14.33 6.92
C PHE A 34 7.44 -14.93 6.10
N GLU A 35 7.14 -16.22 6.30
CA GLU A 35 6.02 -16.92 5.66
C GLU A 35 4.67 -16.34 6.08
N TYR A 36 4.51 -15.99 7.36
CA TYR A 36 3.30 -15.35 7.86
C TYR A 36 3.07 -13.99 7.19
N LEU A 37 4.09 -13.13 7.14
CA LEU A 37 4.02 -11.83 6.49
C LEU A 37 3.77 -11.96 4.98
N ALA A 38 4.32 -12.98 4.32
CA ALA A 38 4.03 -13.28 2.92
C ALA A 38 2.53 -13.53 2.70
N LYS A 39 1.93 -14.36 3.56
CA LYS A 39 0.58 -14.91 3.39
C LYS A 39 -0.55 -14.01 3.91
N PHE A 40 -0.34 -13.33 5.02
CA PHE A 40 -1.41 -12.64 5.76
C PHE A 40 -1.42 -11.12 5.63
N THR A 41 -0.39 -10.54 5.01
CA THR A 41 -0.36 -9.10 4.74
C THR A 41 -1.32 -8.77 3.59
N LYS A 42 -2.41 -8.07 3.91
CA LYS A 42 -3.48 -7.73 2.96
C LYS A 42 -3.21 -6.46 2.16
N VAL A 43 -2.58 -5.47 2.77
CA VAL A 43 -2.21 -4.19 2.13
C VAL A 43 -0.78 -4.30 1.60
N LYS A 44 -0.57 -4.03 0.31
CA LYS A 44 0.75 -4.20 -0.32
C LYS A 44 1.69 -3.03 -0.06
N ASP A 45 1.17 -1.80 -0.16
CA ASP A 45 1.96 -0.58 0.01
C ASP A 45 2.00 -0.18 1.51
N PRO A 46 3.18 -0.16 2.15
CA PRO A 46 3.32 0.21 3.56
C PRO A 46 3.00 1.68 3.84
N GLU A 47 3.25 2.59 2.89
CA GLU A 47 2.97 4.02 3.04
C GLU A 47 1.46 4.28 2.97
N VAL A 48 0.77 3.60 2.05
CA VAL A 48 -0.69 3.64 1.97
C VAL A 48 -1.32 3.07 3.25
N ALA A 49 -0.78 1.95 3.77
CA ALA A 49 -1.23 1.37 5.03
C ALA A 49 -1.07 2.35 6.20
N ARG A 50 0.09 3.03 6.31
CA ARG A 50 0.35 4.02 7.35
C ARG A 50 -0.58 5.23 7.25
N ARG A 51 -0.79 5.77 6.05
CA ARG A 51 -1.75 6.88 5.84
C ARG A 51 -3.17 6.51 6.26
N ALA A 52 -3.61 5.28 6.00
CA ALA A 52 -4.92 4.85 6.46
C ALA A 52 -5.01 4.76 7.98
N VAL A 53 -3.96 4.31 8.67
CA VAL A 53 -3.90 4.37 10.14
C VAL A 53 -4.05 5.81 10.62
N GLU A 54 -3.32 6.75 10.04
CA GLU A 54 -3.38 8.18 10.40
C GLU A 54 -4.79 8.75 10.19
N VAL A 55 -5.41 8.50 9.04
CA VAL A 55 -6.81 8.92 8.77
C VAL A 55 -7.76 8.33 9.80
N LEU A 56 -7.59 7.05 10.15
CA LEU A 56 -8.47 6.37 11.11
C LEU A 56 -8.37 6.97 12.52
N VAL A 57 -7.15 7.32 12.94
CA VAL A 57 -6.89 7.97 14.23
C VAL A 57 -7.40 9.40 14.23
N GLU A 58 -7.03 10.21 13.24
CA GLU A 58 -7.33 11.64 13.20
C GLU A 58 -8.81 11.93 12.94
N SER A 59 -9.45 11.19 12.04
CA SER A 59 -10.83 11.47 11.60
C SER A 59 -11.89 10.83 12.50
N TYR A 60 -11.58 9.69 13.13
CA TYR A 60 -12.55 8.92 13.92
C TYR A 60 -12.14 8.69 15.37
N GLY A 61 -10.97 9.19 15.79
CA GLY A 61 -10.52 9.10 17.18
C GLY A 61 -10.19 7.69 17.64
N LEU A 62 -9.84 6.79 16.71
CA LEU A 62 -9.41 5.44 17.06
C LEU A 62 -8.02 5.48 17.72
N GLU A 63 -7.78 4.58 18.67
CA GLU A 63 -6.42 4.33 19.15
C GLU A 63 -5.56 3.75 18.02
N GLU A 64 -4.26 4.08 18.00
CA GLU A 64 -3.36 3.69 16.92
C GLU A 64 -3.31 2.15 16.73
N GLU A 65 -3.32 1.39 17.83
CA GLU A 65 -3.31 -0.08 17.78
C GLU A 65 -4.58 -0.67 17.15
N ASP A 66 -5.75 -0.10 17.46
CA ASP A 66 -7.02 -0.52 16.88
C ASP A 66 -7.09 -0.17 15.38
N ALA A 67 -6.65 1.04 15.01
CA ALA A 67 -6.54 1.45 13.62
C ALA A 67 -5.60 0.52 12.82
N ILE A 68 -4.44 0.16 13.40
CA ILE A 68 -3.52 -0.82 12.81
C ILE A 68 -4.19 -2.18 12.65
N GLN A 69 -4.96 -2.64 13.64
CA GLN A 69 -5.67 -3.90 13.56
C GLN A 69 -6.70 -3.88 12.43
N LEU A 70 -7.46 -2.80 12.27
CA LEU A 70 -8.41 -2.65 11.17
C LEU A 70 -7.72 -2.68 9.81
N VAL A 71 -6.58 -2.01 9.64
CA VAL A 71 -5.80 -2.03 8.39
C VAL A 71 -5.26 -3.43 8.09
N ASN A 72 -4.79 -4.16 9.11
CA ASN A 72 -4.29 -5.53 8.95
C ASN A 72 -5.41 -6.54 8.62
N ILE A 73 -6.57 -6.41 9.26
CA ILE A 73 -7.71 -7.30 9.08
C ILE A 73 -8.52 -6.95 7.83
N LEU A 74 -8.58 -5.67 7.46
CA LEU A 74 -9.28 -5.17 6.28
C LEU A 74 -10.74 -5.69 6.17
N PRO A 75 -11.59 -5.42 7.18
CA PRO A 75 -12.99 -5.82 7.13
C PRO A 75 -13.72 -5.18 5.94
N LYS A 76 -14.60 -5.93 5.30
CA LYS A 76 -15.28 -5.56 4.04
C LYS A 76 -16.73 -5.11 4.24
N THR A 77 -17.31 -5.45 5.39
CA THR A 77 -18.72 -5.18 5.70
C THR A 77 -18.86 -4.56 7.08
N ALA A 78 -19.99 -3.89 7.32
CA ALA A 78 -20.30 -3.33 8.64
C ALA A 78 -20.37 -4.43 9.73
N ASP A 79 -20.86 -5.62 9.37
CA ASP A 79 -20.95 -6.76 10.29
C ASP A 79 -19.56 -7.31 10.67
N GLU A 80 -18.59 -7.25 9.76
CA GLU A 80 -17.19 -7.58 10.06
C GLU A 80 -16.50 -6.50 10.90
N LEU A 81 -16.86 -5.23 10.69
CA LEU A 81 -16.26 -4.09 11.39
C LEU A 81 -16.78 -3.93 12.82
N ARG A 82 -18.07 -4.20 13.06
CA ARG A 82 -18.75 -3.96 14.33
C ARG A 82 -18.10 -4.65 15.55
N PRO A 83 -17.66 -5.91 15.49
CA PRO A 83 -17.01 -6.57 16.64
C PRO A 83 -15.73 -5.89 17.12
N PHE A 84 -15.01 -5.19 16.25
CA PHE A 84 -13.80 -4.46 16.61
C PHE A 84 -14.11 -3.16 17.36
N LEU A 85 -15.16 -2.45 16.94
CA LEU A 85 -15.39 -1.07 17.38
C LEU A 85 -16.49 -0.92 18.43
N PHE A 86 -17.51 -1.78 18.44
CA PHE A 86 -18.73 -1.59 19.23
C PHE A 86 -18.48 -1.44 20.74
N ARG A 87 -17.50 -2.18 21.28
CA ARG A 87 -17.21 -2.16 22.72
C ARG A 87 -16.36 -0.95 23.14
N SER A 88 -15.34 -0.63 22.35
CA SER A 88 -14.34 0.40 22.69
C SER A 88 -14.78 1.80 22.25
N TYR A 89 -15.63 1.90 21.22
CA TYR A 89 -16.06 3.16 20.62
C TYR A 89 -17.61 3.23 20.53
N PRO A 90 -18.32 3.20 21.67
CA PRO A 90 -19.79 3.12 21.70
C PRO A 90 -20.49 4.38 21.14
N LEU A 91 -19.75 5.48 20.96
CA LEU A 91 -20.28 6.75 20.47
C LEU A 91 -20.13 6.93 18.94
N LEU A 92 -19.53 5.96 18.23
CA LEU A 92 -19.44 6.03 16.77
C LEU A 92 -20.83 5.88 16.15
N ASP A 93 -21.20 6.84 15.31
CA ASP A 93 -22.44 6.83 14.56
C ASP A 93 -22.30 6.09 13.23
N GLU A 94 -23.43 5.86 12.55
CA GLU A 94 -23.46 5.13 11.27
C GLU A 94 -22.60 5.80 10.18
N LYS A 95 -22.46 7.14 10.24
CA LYS A 95 -21.61 7.90 9.33
C LYS A 95 -20.13 7.58 9.57
N ALA A 96 -19.69 7.52 10.81
CA ALA A 96 -18.33 7.13 11.16
C ALA A 96 -18.04 5.68 10.74
N TYR A 97 -18.95 4.73 11.01
CA TYR A 97 -18.80 3.35 10.55
C TYR A 97 -18.66 3.25 9.01
N SER A 98 -19.47 4.02 8.28
CA SER A 98 -19.42 4.06 6.81
C SER A 98 -18.10 4.66 6.31
N GLY A 99 -17.64 5.75 6.92
CA GLY A 99 -16.38 6.42 6.54
C GLY A 99 -15.14 5.57 6.86
N ILE A 100 -15.14 4.86 7.99
CA ILE A 100 -14.09 3.88 8.31
C ILE A 100 -14.08 2.78 7.23
N LEU A 101 -15.24 2.24 6.89
CA LEU A 101 -15.33 1.18 5.88
C LEU A 101 -14.89 1.67 4.50
N GLU A 102 -15.19 2.91 4.12
CA GLU A 102 -14.72 3.52 2.88
C GLU A 102 -13.19 3.69 2.87
N THR A 103 -12.63 4.16 3.99
CA THR A 103 -11.17 4.27 4.17
C THR A 103 -10.50 2.91 3.95
N LEU A 104 -11.06 1.84 4.53
CA LEU A 104 -10.54 0.48 4.36
C LEU A 104 -10.75 -0.07 2.95
N LYS A 105 -11.87 0.22 2.29
CA LYS A 105 -12.11 -0.21 0.89
C LYS A 105 -11.09 0.40 -0.08
N SER A 106 -10.69 1.65 0.13
CA SER A 106 -9.68 2.31 -0.70
C SER A 106 -8.32 1.59 -0.69
N LEU A 107 -8.05 0.78 0.34
CA LEU A 107 -6.84 -0.05 0.44
C LEU A 107 -6.93 -1.37 -0.34
N ALA A 108 -8.15 -1.87 -0.55
CA ALA A 108 -8.40 -3.11 -1.27
C ALA A 108 -8.47 -2.90 -2.78
N GLU A 109 -8.92 -1.71 -3.19
CA GLU A 109 -8.97 -1.29 -4.59
C GLU A 109 -7.60 -0.77 -5.02
N GLU A 110 -6.72 -1.66 -5.50
CA GLU A 110 -5.67 -1.25 -6.41
C GLU A 110 -6.35 -0.77 -7.70
N LYS A 111 -6.76 0.51 -7.76
CA LYS A 111 -6.97 1.12 -9.07
C LYS A 111 -5.61 1.08 -9.78
N PRO A 112 -5.52 0.48 -10.97
CA PRO A 112 -4.30 0.64 -11.76
C PRO A 112 -4.12 2.14 -11.93
N VAL A 113 -2.99 2.65 -11.45
CA VAL A 113 -2.54 3.98 -11.83
C VAL A 113 -2.33 3.88 -13.34
N GLU A 114 -3.26 4.42 -14.13
CA GLU A 114 -3.02 4.72 -15.53
C GLU A 114 -1.85 5.68 -15.54
N VAL A 115 -0.66 5.14 -15.79
CA VAL A 115 0.51 5.92 -16.10
C VAL A 115 0.22 6.43 -17.52
N GLU A 116 -0.26 7.67 -17.64
CA GLU A 116 -0.13 8.38 -18.90
C GLU A 116 1.36 8.36 -19.23
N GLU A 117 1.72 7.60 -20.26
CA GLU A 117 3.07 7.64 -20.81
C GLU A 117 3.36 9.11 -21.17
N PRO A 118 4.48 9.68 -20.71
CA PRO A 118 4.83 11.02 -21.14
C PRO A 118 5.02 10.98 -22.65
N ALA A 119 4.25 11.81 -23.36
CA ALA A 119 4.33 12.00 -24.79
C ALA A 119 5.80 12.10 -25.21
N GLU A 120 6.27 11.12 -25.99
CA GLU A 120 7.58 11.17 -26.61
C GLU A 120 7.67 12.46 -27.42
N GLY A 121 8.63 13.30 -27.04
CA GLY A 121 8.90 14.57 -27.68
C GLY A 121 9.18 14.37 -29.17
N GLU A 122 8.54 15.21 -29.97
CA GLU A 122 8.81 15.39 -31.38
C GLU A 122 10.33 15.53 -31.62
N ALA A 123 10.89 14.58 -32.36
CA ALA A 123 12.19 14.75 -32.99
C ALA A 123 12.07 15.87 -34.04
N PRO A 124 12.96 16.87 -34.08
CA PRO A 124 12.92 17.86 -35.13
C PRO A 124 13.35 17.22 -36.47
N GLU A 125 12.41 17.19 -37.41
CA GLU A 125 12.65 17.11 -38.84
C GLU A 125 13.59 18.23 -39.29
N GLY A 126 14.52 17.91 -40.20
CA GLY A 126 15.11 18.92 -41.06
C GLY A 126 16.52 18.63 -41.55
N GLY A 127 16.64 18.28 -42.84
CA GLY A 127 17.82 18.61 -43.62
C GLY A 127 18.35 17.50 -44.52
N GLU A 128 17.62 17.14 -45.57
CA GLU A 128 18.24 16.66 -46.81
C GLU A 128 19.21 17.72 -47.36
N PRO A 129 20.24 17.30 -48.09
CA PRO A 129 20.53 18.02 -49.31
C PRO A 129 20.32 17.13 -50.52
N GLU A 130 19.53 17.66 -51.43
CA GLU A 130 19.36 17.25 -52.82
C GLU A 130 20.71 17.11 -53.54
N GLY A 131 20.71 16.25 -54.55
CA GLY A 131 21.89 15.82 -55.29
C GLY A 131 22.42 16.84 -56.29
N SER A 132 23.49 16.44 -56.95
CA SER A 132 23.87 16.96 -58.26
C SER A 132 24.66 15.89 -59.01
N ASP A 133 24.09 15.50 -60.14
CA ASP A 133 24.66 14.73 -61.24
C ASP A 133 26.02 15.24 -61.72
N GLU A 134 26.83 14.33 -62.28
CA GLU A 134 27.54 14.43 -63.58
C GLU A 134 28.65 13.36 -63.60
N GLU A 135 28.48 12.25 -64.34
CA GLU A 135 28.80 12.06 -65.76
C GLU A 135 30.31 11.90 -66.07
N THR A 136 30.58 10.80 -66.79
CA THR A 136 31.69 10.56 -67.73
C THR A 136 33.03 9.94 -67.27
N SER A 137 33.29 8.81 -67.96
CA SER A 137 34.57 8.21 -68.40
C SER A 137 35.41 7.37 -67.45
#